data_AF-A0A091FHD7-F1
#
_entry.id   AF-A0A091FHD7-F1
#
_cell.length_a   1.000
_cell.length_b   1.000
_cell.length_c   1.000
_cell.angle_alpha   90.00
_cell.angle_beta   90.00
_cell.angle_gamma   90.00
#
_symmetry.space_group_name_H-M   'P 1'
#
loop_
_entity.id
_entity.type
_entity.pdbx_description
1 polymer ?
#
loop_
_entity_poly.entity_id
_entity_poly.type
_entity_poly.pdbx_seq_one_letter_code
_entity_poly.pdbx_strand_id
1 'polypeptide(L)'
;YGFSRDDVGAFVPEYLEKKIIPADPFQILDQIGVGQLIQLGVERGRQARPGLKVGICGEHGGEPSSVMFCHRVGMDYVSCSPYRIPIARLAAAQAVVEEKSLSTPKAKAKPKTKAKAKARK
;
A
#
# COMPACT_ATOMS: atom_id res chain seq x y z
N TYR A 1 7.99 -16.39 6.21
CA TYR A 1 8.21 -16.27 7.67
C TYR A 1 8.25 -17.61 8.37
N GLY A 2 7.19 -18.44 8.31
CA GLY A 2 7.16 -19.67 9.12
C GLY A 2 7.09 -19.37 10.61
N PHE A 3 6.51 -18.22 10.96
CA PHE A 3 6.40 -17.73 12.32
C PHE A 3 5.06 -18.15 12.91
N SER A 4 5.09 -18.75 14.09
CA SER A 4 3.91 -18.89 14.94
C SER A 4 3.66 -17.55 15.62
N ARG A 5 2.46 -16.97 15.41
CA ARG A 5 2.10 -15.66 15.95
C ARG A 5 2.08 -15.63 17.49
N ASP A 6 1.81 -16.76 18.12
CA ASP A 6 1.75 -16.83 19.58
C ASP A 6 3.16 -16.92 20.20
N ASP A 7 4.16 -17.36 19.42
CA ASP A 7 5.54 -17.57 19.89
C ASP A 7 6.51 -16.45 19.48
N VAL A 8 6.11 -15.56 18.56
CA VAL A 8 7.02 -14.54 18.00
C VAL A 8 7.50 -13.50 18.99
N GLY A 9 6.81 -13.32 20.11
CA GLY A 9 7.21 -12.39 21.16
C GLY A 9 8.62 -12.65 21.72
N ALA A 10 9.12 -13.89 21.58
CA ALA A 10 10.44 -14.27 22.05
C ALA A 10 11.59 -13.76 21.17
N PHE A 11 11.37 -13.41 19.89
CA PHE A 11 12.47 -13.08 18.96
C PHE A 11 12.19 -11.94 17.97
N VAL A 12 10.93 -11.64 17.65
CA VAL A 12 10.61 -10.54 16.71
C VAL A 12 11.07 -9.16 17.20
N PRO A 13 10.97 -8.80 18.50
CA PRO A 13 11.52 -7.54 18.99
C PRO A 13 13.02 -7.39 18.71
N GLU A 14 13.81 -8.45 18.92
CA GLU A 14 15.24 -8.46 18.62
C GLU A 14 15.51 -8.31 17.12
N TYR A 15 14.69 -8.94 16.27
CA TYR A 15 14.82 -8.83 14.81
C TYR A 15 14.55 -7.40 14.32
N LEU A 16 13.62 -6.68 14.96
CA LEU A 16 13.35 -5.27 14.67
C LEU A 16 14.51 -4.38 15.12
N GLU A 17 15.01 -4.58 16.34
CA GLU A 17 16.14 -3.81 16.88
C GLU A 17 17.40 -3.97 16.02
N LYS A 18 17.68 -5.22 15.61
CA LYS A 18 18.79 -5.56 14.72
C LYS A 18 18.52 -5.24 13.25
N LYS A 19 17.34 -4.68 12.92
CA LYS A 19 16.91 -4.34 11.55
C LYS A 19 16.98 -5.52 10.57
N ILE A 20 16.81 -6.74 11.08
CA ILE A 20 16.70 -7.96 10.26
C ILE A 20 15.39 -7.94 9.48
N ILE A 21 14.32 -7.43 10.11
CA ILE A 21 13.04 -7.16 9.46
C ILE A 21 12.66 -5.68 9.64
N PRO A 22 11.99 -5.07 8.66
CA PRO A 22 11.69 -3.63 8.69
C PRO A 22 10.49 -3.28 9.58
N ALA A 23 9.59 -4.22 9.81
CA ALA A 23 8.37 -4.07 10.60
C ALA A 23 7.87 -5.44 11.06
N ASP A 24 7.00 -5.46 12.07
CA ASP A 24 6.29 -6.67 12.47
C ASP A 24 5.35 -7.12 11.34
N PRO A 25 5.58 -8.29 10.71
CA PRO A 25 4.81 -8.76 9.57
C PRO A 25 3.36 -9.09 9.91
N PHE A 26 3.00 -9.24 11.19
CA PHE A 26 1.62 -9.46 11.62
C PHE A 26 0.83 -8.15 11.74
N GLN A 27 1.52 -7.01 11.85
CA GLN A 27 0.91 -5.69 11.90
C GLN A 27 0.89 -5.01 10.53
N ILE A 28 2.03 -5.02 9.84
CA ILE A 28 2.21 -4.44 8.50
C ILE A 28 2.40 -5.56 7.50
N LEU A 29 1.60 -5.55 6.42
CA LEU A 29 1.68 -6.59 5.40
C LEU A 29 3.05 -6.55 4.73
N ASP A 30 3.76 -7.68 4.75
CA ASP A 30 4.97 -7.88 3.96
C ASP A 30 4.63 -7.90 2.47
N GLN A 31 4.91 -6.80 1.77
CA GLN A 31 4.57 -6.64 0.36
C GLN A 31 5.53 -7.38 -0.58
N ILE A 32 6.76 -7.69 -0.14
CA ILE A 32 7.79 -8.32 -0.99
C ILE A 32 7.71 -9.84 -0.97
N GLY A 33 7.28 -10.45 0.14
CA GLY A 33 7.05 -11.89 0.24
C GLY A 33 5.56 -12.23 0.17
N VAL A 34 4.83 -12.01 1.27
CA VAL A 34 3.40 -12.38 1.37
C VAL A 34 2.56 -11.67 0.30
N GLY A 35 2.88 -10.41 -0.01
CA GLY A 35 2.22 -9.62 -1.05
C GLY A 35 2.28 -10.27 -2.44
N GLN A 36 3.39 -10.92 -2.80
CA GLN A 36 3.50 -11.62 -4.07
C GLN A 36 2.54 -12.81 -4.16
N LEU A 37 2.37 -13.55 -3.06
CA LEU A 37 1.40 -14.65 -2.99
C LEU A 37 -0.04 -14.13 -3.10
N ILE A 38 -0.34 -13.00 -2.45
CA ILE A 38 -1.64 -12.34 -2.55
C ILE A 38 -1.92 -11.92 -4.00
N GLN A 39 -0.97 -11.25 -4.66
CA GLN A 39 -1.12 -10.82 -6.05
C GLN A 39 -1.36 -12.02 -6.97
N LEU A 40 -0.57 -13.08 -6.82
CA LEU A 40 -0.74 -14.31 -7.60
C LEU A 40 -2.12 -14.94 -7.39
N GLY A 41 -2.62 -14.93 -6.14
CA GLY A 41 -3.95 -15.43 -5.80
C GLY A 41 -5.07 -14.63 -6.45
N VAL A 42 -4.98 -13.29 -6.43
CA VAL A 42 -5.95 -12.40 -7.09
C VAL A 42 -5.96 -12.62 -8.59
N GLU A 43 -4.78 -12.66 -9.22
CA GLU A 43 -4.62 -12.84 -10.66
C GLU A 43 -5.17 -14.19 -11.12
N ARG A 44 -4.70 -15.30 -10.52
CA ARG A 44 -5.14 -16.65 -10.89
C ARG A 44 -6.62 -16.88 -10.58
N GLY A 45 -7.11 -16.36 -9.46
CA GLY A 45 -8.53 -16.44 -9.10
C GLY A 45 -9.41 -15.78 -10.16
N ARG A 46 -9.03 -14.61 -10.65
CA ARG A 46 -9.77 -13.88 -11.69
C ARG A 46 -9.57 -14.43 -13.10
N GLN A 47 -8.44 -15.09 -13.37
CA GLN A 47 -8.26 -15.87 -14.61
C GLN A 47 -9.24 -17.05 -14.66
N ALA A 48 -9.40 -17.78 -13.56
CA ALA A 48 -10.32 -18.91 -13.48
C ALA A 48 -11.80 -18.47 -13.42
N ARG A 49 -12.10 -17.37 -12.72
CA ARG A 49 -13.45 -16.80 -12.61
C ARG A 49 -13.40 -15.29 -12.82
N PRO A 50 -13.71 -14.80 -14.04
CA PRO A 50 -13.84 -13.38 -14.30
C PRO A 50 -14.83 -12.72 -13.32
N GLY A 51 -14.46 -11.57 -12.76
CA GLY A 51 -15.28 -10.85 -11.79
C GLY A 51 -15.32 -11.45 -10.38
N LEU A 52 -14.44 -12.42 -10.05
CA LEU A 52 -14.27 -12.90 -8.67
C LEU A 52 -14.01 -11.73 -7.72
N LYS A 53 -14.88 -11.62 -6.70
CA LYS A 53 -14.75 -10.66 -5.62
C LYS A 53 -13.69 -11.13 -4.63
N VAL A 54 -12.71 -10.27 -4.37
CA VAL A 54 -11.57 -10.57 -3.50
C VAL A 54 -11.44 -9.46 -2.46
N GLY A 55 -11.21 -9.83 -1.21
CA GLY A 55 -10.90 -8.87 -0.15
C GLY A 55 -9.99 -9.48 0.90
N ILE A 56 -9.54 -8.64 1.82
CA ILE A 56 -8.68 -9.03 2.95
C ILE A 56 -9.41 -8.84 4.28
N CYS A 57 -9.14 -9.71 5.24
CA CYS A 57 -9.59 -9.58 6.63
C CYS A 57 -8.40 -9.68 7.59
N GLY A 58 -8.63 -9.33 8.85
CA GLY A 58 -7.61 -9.34 9.89
C GLY A 58 -6.98 -7.96 10.12
N GLU A 59 -5.81 -7.95 10.74
CA GLU A 59 -5.21 -6.71 11.24
C GLU A 59 -4.70 -5.80 10.13
N HIS A 60 -4.15 -6.42 9.07
CA HIS A 60 -3.70 -5.73 7.86
C HIS A 60 -4.83 -4.97 7.16
N GLY A 61 -6.08 -5.44 7.29
CA GLY A 61 -7.24 -4.77 6.70
C GLY A 61 -7.55 -3.39 7.27
N GLY A 62 -6.91 -3.01 8.39
CA GLY A 62 -7.03 -1.69 9.00
C GLY A 62 -5.70 -0.96 9.17
N GLU A 63 -4.61 -1.48 8.58
CA GLU A 63 -3.30 -0.82 8.56
C GLU A 63 -3.15 -0.03 7.23
N PRO A 64 -2.89 1.29 7.26
CA PRO A 64 -2.95 2.13 6.07
C PRO A 64 -2.12 1.64 4.88
N SER A 65 -0.86 1.24 5.08
CA SER A 65 0.02 0.84 3.98
C SER A 65 -0.42 -0.48 3.34
N SER A 66 -0.96 -1.40 4.14
CA SER A 66 -1.56 -2.65 3.72
C SER A 66 -2.86 -2.42 2.95
N VAL A 67 -3.71 -1.50 3.39
CA VAL A 67 -4.93 -1.10 2.66
C VAL A 67 -4.57 -0.49 1.30
N MET A 68 -3.57 0.39 1.25
CA MET A 68 -3.07 0.95 -0.01
C MET A 68 -2.50 -0.13 -0.94
N PHE A 69 -1.81 -1.14 -0.39
CA PHE A 69 -1.38 -2.31 -1.18
C PHE A 69 -2.59 -3.08 -1.74
N CYS A 70 -3.61 -3.33 -0.93
CA CYS A 70 -4.83 -4.04 -1.34
C CYS A 70 -5.53 -3.32 -2.52
N HIS A 71 -5.56 -1.98 -2.49
CA HIS A 71 -6.02 -1.17 -3.62
C HIS A 71 -5.18 -1.40 -4.88
N ARG A 72 -3.85 -1.35 -4.77
CA ARG A 72 -2.93 -1.56 -5.90
C ARG A 72 -3.05 -2.94 -6.56
N VAL A 73 -3.27 -3.99 -5.76
CA VAL A 73 -3.49 -5.35 -6.31
C VAL A 73 -4.94 -5.56 -6.78
N GLY A 74 -5.79 -4.54 -6.69
CA GLY A 74 -7.14 -4.53 -7.23
C GLY A 74 -8.15 -5.31 -6.41
N MET A 75 -8.00 -5.41 -5.09
CA MET A 75 -9.04 -6.00 -4.24
C MET A 75 -10.32 -5.15 -4.24
N ASP A 76 -11.46 -5.80 -4.02
CA ASP A 76 -12.77 -5.16 -4.00
C ASP A 76 -13.10 -4.53 -2.63
N TYR A 77 -12.57 -5.08 -1.53
CA TYR A 77 -12.84 -4.59 -0.18
C TYR A 77 -11.73 -4.95 0.83
N VAL A 78 -11.73 -4.24 1.96
CA VAL A 78 -10.98 -4.59 3.17
C VAL A 78 -11.95 -4.75 4.34
N SER A 79 -11.64 -5.64 5.27
CA SER A 79 -12.42 -5.90 6.49
C SER A 79 -11.51 -5.78 7.70
N CYS A 80 -11.91 -4.95 8.67
CA CYS A 80 -11.14 -4.66 9.88
C CYS A 80 -12.06 -4.47 11.08
N SER A 81 -11.47 -4.39 12.29
CA SER A 81 -12.23 -4.17 13.52
C SER A 81 -13.00 -2.83 13.49
N PRO A 82 -14.14 -2.70 14.19
CA PRO A 82 -15.02 -1.52 14.09
C PRO A 82 -14.29 -0.18 14.26
N TYR A 83 -13.38 -0.09 15.22
CA TYR A 83 -12.61 1.12 15.51
C TYR A 83 -11.59 1.48 14.43
N ARG A 84 -11.18 0.52 13.57
CA ARG A 84 -10.26 0.76 12.45
C ARG A 84 -10.98 1.12 11.15
N ILE A 85 -12.32 1.03 11.10
CA ILE A 85 -13.09 1.37 9.90
C ILE A 85 -12.79 2.79 9.40
N PRO A 86 -12.74 3.86 10.24
CA PRO A 86 -12.42 5.20 9.76
C PRO A 86 -11.02 5.29 9.14
N ILE A 87 -10.04 4.59 9.72
CA ILE A 87 -8.66 4.55 9.22
C ILE A 87 -8.60 3.86 7.86
N ALA A 88 -9.23 2.69 7.73
CA ALA A 88 -9.29 1.94 6.48
C ALA A 88 -9.96 2.75 5.36
N ARG A 89 -11.05 3.47 5.68
CA ARG A 89 -11.74 4.35 4.72
C ARG A 89 -10.84 5.50 4.26
N LEU A 90 -10.14 6.15 5.18
CA LEU A 90 -9.22 7.24 4.85
C LEU A 90 -8.05 6.74 4.00
N ALA A 91 -7.42 5.63 4.38
CA ALA A 91 -6.31 5.03 3.65
C ALA A 91 -6.72 4.59 2.23
N ALA A 92 -7.91 3.99 2.06
CA ALA A 92 -8.44 3.64 0.75
C ALA A 92 -8.67 4.88 -0.13
N ALA A 93 -9.19 5.97 0.44
CA ALA A 93 -9.35 7.23 -0.28
C ALA A 93 -8.00 7.85 -0.69
N GLN A 94 -7.01 7.83 0.21
CA GLN A 94 -5.64 8.28 -0.09
C GLN A 94 -5.02 7.48 -1.22
N ALA A 95 -5.18 6.15 -1.22
CA ALA A 95 -4.68 5.28 -2.29
C ALA A 95 -5.19 5.73 -3.68
N VAL A 96 -6.48 6.04 -3.79
CA VAL A 96 -7.11 6.51 -5.04
C VAL A 96 -6.59 7.89 -5.44
N VAL A 97 -6.38 8.80 -4.48
CA VAL A 97 -5.84 10.14 -4.76
C VAL A 97 -4.40 10.05 -5.25
N GLU A 98 -3.57 9.24 -4.62
CA GLU A 98 -2.19 9.01 -5.02
C GLU A 98 -2.12 8.42 -6.44
N GLU A 99 -2.91 7.39 -6.73
CA GLU A 99 -2.99 6.79 -8.08
C GLU A 99 -3.35 7.84 -9.14
N LYS A 100 -4.38 8.66 -8.89
CA LYS A 100 -4.79 9.75 -9.80
C LYS A 100 -3.70 10.82 -9.97
N SER A 101 -2.96 11.11 -8.90
CA SER A 101 -1.86 12.08 -8.95
C SER A 101 -0.72 11.59 -9.85
N LEU A 102 -0.48 10.28 -9.88
CA LEU A 102 0.54 9.63 -10.72
C LEU A 102 0.09 9.50 -12.18
N SER A 103 -1.21 9.35 -12.44
CA SER A 103 -1.77 9.25 -13.80
C SER A 103 -1.98 10.59 -14.51
N THR A 104 -1.87 11.73 -13.81
CA THR A 104 -2.02 13.05 -14.42
C THR A 104 -0.69 13.51 -15.03
N PRO A 105 -0.62 13.94 -16.30
CA PRO A 105 0.60 14.49 -16.85
C PRO A 105 1.03 15.71 -16.05
N LYS A 106 2.23 15.69 -15.46
CA LYS A 106 2.83 16.88 -14.83
C LYS A 106 2.81 18.01 -15.85
N ALA A 107 2.07 19.08 -15.55
CA ALA A 107 2.05 20.27 -16.39
C ALA A 107 3.51 20.73 -16.61
N LYS A 108 3.94 20.78 -17.87
CA LYS A 108 5.29 21.24 -18.23
C LYS A 108 5.51 22.62 -17.62
N ALA A 109 6.52 22.77 -16.77
CA ALA A 109 6.90 24.06 -16.21
C ALA A 109 7.17 25.03 -17.37
N LYS A 110 6.44 26.17 -17.40
CA LYS A 110 6.67 27.22 -18.41
C LYS A 110 8.14 27.67 -18.33
N PRO A 111 8.86 27.75 -19.47
CA PRO A 111 10.22 28.27 -19.45
C PRO A 111 10.20 29.72 -18.97
N LYS A 112 11.01 30.02 -17.95
CA LYS A 112 11.22 31.39 -17.46
C LYS A 112 11.82 32.22 -18.59
N THR A 113 11.03 33.11 -19.18
CA THR A 113 11.52 34.10 -20.14
C THR A 113 12.51 35.01 -19.41
N LYS A 114 13.80 34.90 -19.79
CA LYS A 114 14.83 35.86 -19.36
C LYS A 114 14.43 37.24 -19.91
N ALA A 115 14.13 38.19 -19.02
CA ALA A 115 13.91 39.57 -19.38
C ALA A 115 15.17 40.11 -20.08
N LYS A 116 15.04 40.54 -21.34
CA LYS A 116 16.10 41.26 -22.05
C LYS A 116 16.26 42.63 -21.41
N ALA A 117 17.41 42.88 -20.78
CA ALA A 117 17.81 44.20 -20.32
C ALA A 117 17.90 45.16 -21.52
N LYS A 118 17.13 46.24 -21.49
CA LYS A 118 17.20 47.33 -22.47
C LYS A 118 18.46 48.15 -22.20
N ALA A 119 19.40 48.16 -23.14
CA ALA A 119 20.50 49.10 -23.15
C ALA A 119 19.95 50.54 -23.26
N ARG A 120 20.37 51.43 -22.36
CA ARG A 120 20.11 52.87 -22.45
C ARG A 120 21.09 53.50 -23.45
N LYS A 121 20.58 54.46 -24.21
CA LYS A 121 21.34 55.40 -25.06
C LYS A 121 22.25 56.26 -24.22
#